data_AF-A0A3P7QWP0-F1
#
_entry.id   AF-A0A3P7QWP0-F1
#
_cell.length_a   1.000
_cell.length_b   1.000
_cell.length_c   1.000
_cell.angle_alpha   90.00
_cell.angle_beta   90.00
_cell.angle_gamma   90.00
#
_symmetry.space_group_name_H-M   'P 1'
#
loop_
_entity.id
_entity.type
_entity.pdbx_description
1 polymer ?
#
loop_
_entity_poly.entity_id
_entity_poly.type
_entity_poly.pdbx_seq_one_letter_code
_entity_poly.pdbx_strand_id
1 'polypeptide(L)'
;MLNRLNKHLEQGLLPESRCGFRHHRGTTDRIFAARQLQEKCQEMRTYISTTYVGLMKAFDTGNRAGLWKFMHKFGCPEDLTHMKRQLHDGFTSDDGLPQEFESSDK
;
A
#
# COMPACT_ATOMS: atom_id res chain seq x y z
N MET A 1 2.26 -5.20 17.68
CA MET A 1 1.69 -5.74 16.43
C MET A 1 2.37 -5.19 15.17
N LEU A 2 2.48 -3.87 15.02
CA LEU A 2 3.04 -3.21 13.83
C LEU A 2 4.48 -3.67 13.49
N ASN A 3 5.38 -3.75 14.48
CA ASN A 3 6.78 -4.17 14.25
C ASN A 3 6.89 -5.62 13.74
N ARG A 4 6.01 -6.51 14.21
CA ARG A 4 5.95 -7.91 13.74
C ARG A 4 5.52 -7.97 12.27
N LEU A 5 4.55 -7.13 11.89
CA LEU A 5 4.10 -7.00 10.52
C LEU A 5 5.18 -6.38 9.63
N ASN A 6 5.82 -5.29 10.06
CA ASN A 6 6.87 -4.62 9.31
C ASN A 6 8.02 -5.57 8.99
N LYS A 7 8.42 -6.44 9.94
CA LYS A 7 9.41 -7.49 9.68
C LYS A 7 9.02 -8.37 8.48
N HIS A 8 7.77 -8.80 8.38
CA HIS A 8 7.30 -9.61 7.25
C HIS A 8 7.15 -8.81 5.95
N LEU A 9 6.72 -7.55 6.01
CA LEU A 9 6.52 -6.72 4.81
C LEU A 9 7.86 -6.21 4.23
N GLU A 10 8.81 -5.82 5.07
CA GLU A 10 10.09 -5.26 4.63
C GLU A 10 11.03 -6.32 4.04
N GLN A 11 10.88 -7.60 4.41
CA GLN A 11 11.74 -8.71 3.99
C GLN A 11 11.44 -9.25 2.56
N GLY A 12 10.90 -8.42 1.67
CA GLY A 12 10.76 -8.77 0.24
C GLY A 12 9.44 -8.41 -0.41
N LEU A 13 8.46 -7.89 0.34
CA LEU A 13 7.17 -7.50 -0.22
C LEU A 13 7.16 -6.05 -0.73
N LEU A 14 7.88 -5.16 -0.05
CA LEU A 14 7.91 -3.75 -0.39
C LEU A 14 9.03 -3.47 -1.42
N PRO A 15 8.70 -2.94 -2.62
CA PRO A 15 9.72 -2.55 -3.57
C PRO A 15 10.61 -1.45 -2.97
N GLU A 16 11.87 -1.41 -3.40
CA GLU A 16 12.84 -0.44 -2.88
C GLU A 16 12.39 1.02 -3.11
N SER A 17 11.75 1.28 -4.25
CA SER A 17 11.20 2.61 -4.58
C SER A 17 10.07 3.07 -3.66
N ARG A 18 9.50 2.18 -2.83
CA ARG A 18 8.47 2.55 -1.84
C ARG A 18 9.14 3.19 -0.63
N CYS A 19 8.90 4.48 -0.46
CA CYS A 19 9.41 5.26 0.67
C CYS A 19 8.38 5.40 1.80
N GLY A 20 7.08 5.46 1.49
CA GLY A 20 6.03 5.60 2.51
C GLY A 20 5.91 4.38 3.41
N PHE A 21 5.63 4.63 4.70
CA PHE A 21 5.42 3.60 5.74
C PHE A 21 6.61 2.64 5.95
N ARG A 22 7.84 3.07 5.65
CA ARG A 22 9.07 2.31 5.94
C ARG A 22 9.94 3.06 6.94
N HIS A 23 10.68 2.32 7.75
CA HIS A 23 11.63 2.96 8.66
C HIS A 23 12.73 3.67 7.87
N HIS A 24 13.08 4.89 8.29
CA HIS A 24 14.10 5.74 7.66
C HIS A 24 13.88 6.12 6.19
N ARG A 25 12.68 5.93 5.62
CA ARG A 25 12.35 6.42 4.27
C ARG A 25 11.13 7.33 4.33
N GLY A 26 11.18 8.42 3.59
CA GLY A 26 10.12 9.43 3.57
C GLY A 26 9.87 9.97 2.17
N THR A 27 8.84 10.82 2.06
CA THR A 27 8.51 11.49 0.80
C THR A 27 9.68 12.33 0.28
N THR A 28 10.49 12.89 1.19
CA THR A 28 11.70 13.66 0.86
C THR A 28 12.69 12.86 0.03
N ASP A 29 12.93 11.58 0.35
CA ASP A 29 13.86 10.73 -0.42
C ASP A 29 13.37 10.54 -1.86
N ARG A 30 12.06 10.36 -2.03
CA ARG A 30 11.44 10.19 -3.34
C ARG A 30 11.49 11.47 -4.17
N ILE A 31 11.28 12.63 -3.53
CA ILE A 31 11.42 13.95 -4.17
C ILE A 31 12.88 14.18 -4.57
N PHE A 32 13.83 13.86 -3.68
CA PHE A 32 15.25 14.00 -3.95
C PHE A 32 15.67 13.14 -5.14
N ALA A 33 15.33 11.85 -5.15
CA ALA A 33 15.64 10.96 -6.28
C ALA A 33 15.02 11.44 -7.60
N ALA A 34 13.77 11.93 -7.58
CA ALA A 34 13.12 12.49 -8.75
C ALA A 34 13.84 13.75 -9.28
N ARG A 35 14.32 14.62 -8.39
CA ARG A 35 15.10 15.81 -8.75
C ARG A 35 16.44 15.45 -9.37
N GLN A 36 17.19 14.53 -8.76
CA GLN A 36 18.46 14.05 -9.32
C GLN A 36 18.28 13.48 -10.73
N LEU A 37 17.21 12.71 -10.95
CA LEU A 37 16.90 12.16 -12.27
C LEU A 37 16.55 13.26 -13.28
N GLN A 38 15.75 14.25 -12.87
CA GLN A 38 15.40 15.39 -13.72
C GLN A 38 16.63 16.21 -14.11
N GLU A 39 17.51 16.54 -13.16
CA GLU A 39 18.76 17.26 -13.40
C GLU A 39 19.68 16.48 -14.35
N LYS A 40 19.79 15.16 -14.17
CA LYS A 40 20.59 14.32 -15.06
C LYS A 40 20.05 14.28 -16.49
N CYS A 41 18.72 14.21 -16.64
CA CYS A 41 18.09 14.26 -17.96
C CYS A 41 18.29 15.62 -18.65
N GLN A 42 18.29 16.73 -17.88
CA GLN A 42 18.60 18.06 -18.40
C GLN A 42 20.05 18.14 -18.90
N GLU A 43 21.01 17.62 -18.12
CA GLU A 43 22.43 17.56 -18.49
C GLU A 43 22.64 16.78 -19.81
N MET A 44 21.96 15.64 -19.95
CA MET A 44 22.06 14.78 -21.14
C MET A 44 21.20 15.25 -22.32
N ARG A 45 20.45 16.35 -22.17
CA ARG A 45 19.46 16.84 -23.16
C ARG A 45 18.44 15.78 -23.58
N THR A 46 18.11 14.89 -22.67
CA THR A 46 17.09 13.86 -22.87
C THR A 46 15.77 14.31 -22.25
N TYR A 47 14.66 14.08 -22.93
CA TYR A 47 13.35 14.41 -22.41
C TYR A 47 12.89 13.38 -21.36
N ILE A 48 12.38 13.87 -20.23
CA ILE A 48 11.74 13.07 -19.19
C ILE A 48 10.36 13.63 -18.91
N SER A 49 9.36 12.74 -18.79
CA SER A 49 8.02 13.09 -18.34
C SER A 49 7.74 12.39 -17.01
N THR A 50 7.23 13.15 -16.04
CA THR A 50 6.96 12.68 -14.68
C THR A 50 5.46 12.78 -14.41
N THR A 51 4.84 11.69 -13.96
CA THR A 51 3.43 11.65 -13.58
C THR A 51 3.28 11.34 -12.09
N TYR A 52 2.45 12.11 -11.40
CA TYR A 52 2.08 11.84 -10.00
C TYR A 52 0.66 11.28 -9.93
N VAL A 53 0.52 10.11 -9.34
CA VAL A 53 -0.79 9.43 -9.17
C VAL A 53 -1.14 9.42 -7.68
N GLY A 54 -2.24 10.07 -7.33
CA GLY A 54 -2.82 10.05 -5.99
C GLY A 54 -4.08 9.17 -5.96
N LEU A 55 -4.28 8.46 -4.87
CA LEU A 55 -5.53 7.73 -4.60
C LEU A 55 -6.38 8.55 -3.62
N MET A 56 -7.60 8.90 -4.02
CA MET A 56 -8.56 9.51 -3.10
C MET A 56 -9.00 8.44 -2.10
N LYS A 57 -8.86 8.72 -0.80
CA LYS A 57 -9.31 7.82 0.29
C LYS A 57 -8.75 6.38 0.18
N ALA A 58 -7.45 6.26 -0.01
CA ALA A 58 -6.77 4.96 -0.16
C ALA A 58 -7.06 3.93 0.95
N PHE A 59 -7.42 4.38 2.16
CA PHE A 59 -7.82 3.51 3.27
C PHE A 59 -9.29 3.11 3.26
N ASP A 60 -10.19 3.98 2.76
CA ASP A 60 -11.64 3.72 2.76
C ASP A 60 -12.05 2.83 1.58
N THR A 61 -11.37 2.96 0.44
CA THR A 61 -11.72 2.26 -0.82
C THR A 61 -10.99 0.92 -0.98
N GLY A 62 -10.16 0.50 -0.03
CA GLY A 62 -9.41 -0.75 -0.11
C GLY A 62 -10.30 -1.99 -0.01
N ASN A 63 -10.17 -2.95 -0.94
CA ASN A 63 -10.86 -4.24 -0.86
C ASN A 63 -10.35 -5.06 0.35
N ARG A 64 -11.16 -5.15 1.41
CA ARG A 64 -10.85 -5.85 2.66
C ARG A 64 -10.59 -7.34 2.44
N ALA A 65 -11.47 -8.02 1.70
CA ALA A 65 -11.30 -9.44 1.38
C ALA A 65 -10.03 -9.69 0.55
N GLY A 66 -9.75 -8.78 -0.39
CA GLY A 66 -8.53 -8.78 -1.19
C GLY A 66 -7.27 -8.60 -0.33
N LEU A 67 -7.30 -7.70 0.64
CA LEU A 67 -6.18 -7.45 1.56
C LEU A 67 -5.82 -8.70 2.37
N TRP A 68 -6.82 -9.44 2.86
CA TRP A 68 -6.56 -10.65 3.63
C TRP A 68 -6.00 -11.79 2.78
N LYS A 69 -6.53 -11.98 1.57
CA LYS A 69 -5.99 -12.94 0.60
C LYS A 69 -4.54 -12.58 0.23
N PHE A 70 -4.25 -11.30 0.06
CA PHE A 70 -2.91 -10.79 -0.22
C PHE A 70 -1.96 -11.10 0.95
N MET A 71 -2.33 -10.78 2.18
CA MET A 71 -1.52 -11.07 3.36
C MET A 71 -1.16 -12.55 3.49
N HIS A 72 -2.12 -13.45 3.25
CA HIS A 72 -1.88 -14.89 3.26
C HIS A 72 -0.90 -15.32 2.16
N LYS A 73 -1.10 -14.83 0.92
CA LYS A 73 -0.22 -15.15 -0.22
C LYS A 73 1.24 -14.76 0.02
N PHE A 74 1.49 -13.69 0.76
CA PHE A 74 2.83 -13.18 1.02
C PHE A 74 3.42 -13.64 2.37
N GLY A 75 2.86 -14.70 2.96
CA GLY A 75 3.47 -15.38 4.10
C GLY A 75 3.31 -14.66 5.44
N CYS A 76 2.34 -13.74 5.57
CA CYS A 76 1.98 -13.24 6.89
C CYS A 76 1.33 -14.36 7.71
N PRO A 77 1.74 -14.58 8.97
CA PRO A 77 1.14 -15.61 9.83
C PRO A 77 -0.38 -15.45 9.95
N GLU A 78 -1.10 -16.57 10.01
CA GLU A 78 -2.56 -16.59 10.05
C GLU A 78 -3.10 -15.88 11.29
N ASP A 79 -2.50 -16.11 12.47
CA ASP A 79 -2.82 -15.40 13.71
C ASP A 79 -2.73 -13.87 13.54
N LEU A 80 -1.70 -13.39 12.83
CA LEU A 80 -1.50 -11.96 12.61
C LEU A 80 -2.56 -11.38 11.68
N THR A 81 -2.97 -12.14 10.67
CA THR A 81 -4.04 -11.77 9.75
C THR A 81 -5.40 -11.79 10.46
N HIS A 82 -5.65 -12.77 11.33
CA HIS A 82 -6.86 -12.89 12.12
C HIS A 82 -7.02 -11.74 13.12
N MET A 83 -5.97 -11.42 13.88
CA MET A 83 -6.01 -10.27 14.80
C MET A 83 -6.26 -8.94 14.07
N LYS A 84 -5.72 -8.78 12.85
CA LYS A 84 -5.97 -7.57 12.04
C LYS A 84 -7.39 -7.50 11.50
N ARG A 85 -8.01 -8.63 11.15
CA ARG A 85 -9.44 -8.68 10.79
C ARG A 85 -10.29 -8.21 11.95
N GLN A 86 -10.10 -8.79 13.14
CA GLN A 86 -10.85 -8.39 14.33
C GLN A 86 -10.68 -6.91 14.65
N LEU A 87 -9.46 -6.37 14.56
CA LEU A 87 -9.23 -4.94 14.77
C LEU A 87 -10.01 -4.08 13.78
N HIS A 88 -10.13 -4.53 12.54
CA HIS A 88 -10.78 -3.77 11.48
C HIS A 88 -12.31 -3.90 11.49
N ASP A 89 -12.82 -5.06 11.93
CA ASP A 89 -14.24 -5.36 12.06
C ASP A 89 -14.82 -4.78 13.36
N GLY A 90 -14.00 -4.61 14.40
CA GLY A 90 -14.40 -3.88 15.62
C GLY A 90 -14.57 -2.36 15.44
N PHE A 91 -14.16 -1.83 14.29
CA PHE A 91 -14.33 -0.41 13.92
C PHE A 91 -15.57 -0.16 13.06
N THR A 92 -16.29 -1.19 12.61
CA THR A 92 -17.60 -1.01 11.98
C THR A 92 -18.64 -0.89 13.09
N SER A 93 -19.03 0.34 13.40
CA SER A 93 -20.31 0.59 14.09
C SER A 93 -21.44 -0.07 13.30
N ASP A 94 -22.44 -0.52 14.05
CA ASP A 94 -23.65 -1.24 13.66
C ASP A 94 -24.55 -0.42 12.70
N ASP A 95 -24.06 -0.13 11.50
CA ASP A 95 -24.83 0.52 10.44
C ASP A 95 -25.00 -0.49 9.30
N GLY A 96 -25.89 -1.46 9.53
CA GLY A 96 -26.15 -2.59 8.64
C GLY A 96 -26.67 -2.21 7.26
N LEU A 97 -25.76 -2.01 6.29
CA LEU A 97 -26.09 -2.07 4.87
C LEU A 97 -25.27 -3.17 4.17
N PRO A 98 -25.93 -4.22 3.64
CA PRO A 98 -25.29 -5.18 2.76
C PRO A 98 -24.94 -4.50 1.44
N GLN A 99 -23.66 -4.47 1.07
CA GLN A 99 -23.27 -4.13 -0.29
C GLN A 99 -23.36 -5.41 -1.14
N GLU A 100 -24.53 -5.65 -1.71
CA GLU A 100 -24.73 -6.68 -2.73
C GLU A 100 -23.84 -6.34 -3.94
N PHE A 101 -23.01 -7.31 -4.34
CA PHE A 101 -22.22 -7.23 -5.56
C PHE A 101 -22.86 -8.20 -6.54
N GLU A 102 -23.77 -7.72 -7.38
CA GLU A 102 -24.18 -8.47 -8.56
C GLU A 102 -22.97 -8.60 -9.51
N SER A 103 -22.54 -9.83 -9.76
CA SER A 103 -21.63 -10.12 -10.86
C SER A 103 -22.40 -10.00 -12.17
N SER A 104 -22.10 -8.97 -12.97
CA SER A 104 -22.40 -9.00 -14.39
C SER A 104 -21.20 -9.61 -15.13
N ASP A 105 -21.24 -10.93 -15.30
CA ASP A 105 -20.59 -11.60 -16.43
C ASP A 105 -21.59 -11.61 -17.60
N LYS A 106 -21.36 -10.76 -18.60
CA LYS A 106 -21.47 -11.06 -20.04
C LYS A 106 -20.63 -10.07 -20.84
#